data_AF-A0A0P9CV88-F1
#
_entry.id   AF-A0A0P9CV88-F1
#
_cell.length_a   1.000
_cell.length_b   1.000
_cell.length_c   1.000
_cell.angle_alpha   90.00
_cell.angle_beta   90.00
_cell.angle_gamma   90.00
#
_symmetry.space_group_name_H-M   'P 1'
#
loop_
_entity.id
_entity.type
_entity.pdbx_description
1 polymer ?
#
loop_
_entity_poly.entity_id
_entity_poly.type
_entity_poly.pdbx_seq_one_letter_code
_entity_poly.pdbx_strand_id
1 'polypeptide(L)'
;LPSPSLGAIWDILHPLRFGEPVAASWEALGPRLLHVHIKDGKPDPAAAKPEDWALTLLGEGAVPVQEILSLLRAGGYHGILSVEWEKHWHPELAEPEVALPQHAERLREWMAAQ
;
A
#
# COMPACT_ATOMS: atom_id res chain seq x y z
N LEU A 1 -14.50 -15.96 9.10
CA LEU A 1 -15.48 -15.74 10.18
C LEU A 1 -16.70 -15.03 9.59
N PRO A 2 -17.89 -15.66 9.56
CA PRO A 2 -19.09 -15.03 9.01
C PRO A 2 -19.69 -14.05 10.04
N SER A 3 -19.15 -12.84 10.13
CA SER A 3 -19.72 -11.75 10.94
C SER A 3 -19.74 -10.46 10.11
N PRO A 4 -20.87 -9.73 10.06
CA PRO A 4 -20.94 -8.44 9.38
C PRO A 4 -20.14 -7.34 10.09
N SER A 5 -19.74 -7.55 11.35
CA SER A 5 -18.90 -6.62 12.12
C SER A 5 -17.40 -6.86 11.94
N LEU A 6 -17.01 -7.84 11.13
CA LEU A 6 -15.60 -8.15 10.87
C LEU A 6 -15.25 -7.77 9.42
N GLY A 7 -14.14 -7.07 9.27
CA GLY A 7 -13.54 -6.77 7.98
C GLY A 7 -12.02 -6.80 8.06
N ALA A 8 -11.38 -6.41 6.97
CA ALA A 8 -9.93 -6.44 6.82
C ALA A 8 -9.36 -5.04 6.57
N ILE A 9 -8.15 -4.84 7.09
CA ILE A 9 -7.24 -3.81 6.61
C ILE A 9 -6.31 -4.51 5.63
N TRP A 10 -6.12 -3.93 4.45
CA TRP A 10 -5.11 -4.38 3.51
C TRP A 10 -3.97 -3.39 3.47
N ASP A 11 -2.84 -3.79 4.05
CA ASP A 11 -1.56 -3.18 3.73
C ASP A 11 -1.05 -3.77 2.43
N ILE A 12 -0.92 -2.93 1.41
CA ILE A 12 -0.66 -3.40 0.05
C ILE A 12 0.74 -3.97 -0.15
N LEU A 13 1.73 -3.54 0.64
CA LEU A 13 3.12 -3.99 0.50
C LEU A 13 3.34 -5.35 1.17
N HIS A 14 2.69 -5.59 2.31
CA HIS A 14 2.89 -6.80 3.12
C HIS A 14 2.72 -8.12 2.36
N PRO A 15 1.67 -8.36 1.56
CA PRO A 15 1.56 -9.59 0.76
C PRO A 15 2.54 -9.60 -0.41
N LEU A 16 2.79 -8.45 -1.05
CA LEU A 16 3.69 -8.34 -2.20
C LEU A 16 5.14 -8.74 -1.87
N ARG A 17 5.65 -8.35 -0.69
CA ARG A 17 7.00 -8.73 -0.27
C ARG A 17 7.17 -10.25 -0.04
N PHE A 18 6.07 -10.99 0.12
CA PHE A 18 6.06 -12.45 0.17
C PHE A 18 5.67 -13.09 -1.18
N GLY A 19 5.60 -12.31 -2.25
CA GLY A 19 5.30 -12.78 -3.60
C GLY A 19 3.82 -13.09 -3.86
N GLU A 20 2.92 -12.70 -2.96
CA GLU A 20 1.48 -12.85 -3.20
C GLU A 20 1.02 -11.85 -4.28
N PRO A 21 0.35 -12.30 -5.36
CA PRO A 21 -0.16 -11.41 -6.39
C PRO A 21 -1.27 -10.49 -5.87
N VAL A 22 -1.31 -9.25 -6.35
CA VAL A 22 -2.39 -8.27 -6.06
C VAL A 22 -3.79 -8.86 -6.21
N ALA A 23 -4.02 -9.61 -7.31
CA ALA A 23 -5.31 -10.23 -7.60
C ALA A 23 -5.72 -11.26 -6.54
N ALA A 24 -4.76 -12.00 -5.97
CA ALA A 24 -5.03 -12.98 -4.91
C ALA A 24 -5.46 -12.29 -3.61
N SER A 25 -4.78 -11.20 -3.22
CA SER A 25 -5.18 -10.40 -2.06
C SER A 25 -6.58 -9.81 -2.24
N TRP A 26 -6.91 -9.31 -3.44
CA TRP A 26 -8.24 -8.80 -3.76
C TRP A 26 -9.33 -9.88 -3.72
N GLU A 27 -9.07 -11.05 -4.29
CA GLU A 27 -10.00 -12.18 -4.23
C GLU A 27 -10.29 -12.59 -2.78
N ALA A 28 -9.27 -12.62 -1.93
CA ALA A 28 -9.39 -13.00 -0.53
C ALA A 28 -10.09 -11.95 0.34
N LEU A 29 -9.79 -10.66 0.13
CA LEU A 29 -10.14 -9.59 1.06
C LEU A 29 -11.16 -8.59 0.53
N GLY A 30 -11.23 -8.37 -0.79
CA GLY A 30 -11.92 -7.25 -1.44
C GLY A 30 -13.33 -6.98 -0.90
N PRO A 31 -14.23 -7.98 -0.86
CA PRO A 31 -15.61 -7.83 -0.35
C PRO A 31 -15.72 -7.47 1.14
N ARG A 32 -14.62 -7.53 1.90
CA ARG A 32 -14.56 -7.24 3.34
C ARG A 32 -13.56 -6.14 3.70
N LEU A 33 -12.98 -5.46 2.73
CA LEU A 33 -12.04 -4.37 3.00
C LEU A 33 -12.78 -3.20 3.66
N LEU A 34 -12.23 -2.75 4.79
CA LEU A 34 -12.69 -1.54 5.50
C LEU A 34 -11.66 -0.41 5.40
N HIS A 35 -10.39 -0.77 5.21
CA HIS A 35 -9.27 0.17 5.22
C HIS A 35 -8.14 -0.35 4.34
N VAL A 36 -7.39 0.54 3.71
CA VAL A 36 -6.22 0.17 2.91
C VAL A 36 -5.04 1.05 3.31
N HIS A 37 -3.92 0.44 3.68
CA HIS A 37 -2.66 1.15 3.84
C HIS A 37 -1.94 1.19 2.48
N ILE A 38 -1.58 2.40 2.07
CA ILE A 38 -0.79 2.69 0.88
C ILE A 38 0.64 2.95 1.32
N LYS A 39 1.58 2.20 0.73
CA LYS A 39 3.00 2.38 0.89
C LYS A 39 3.69 2.01 -0.41
N ASP A 40 4.89 2.51 -0.61
CA ASP A 40 5.75 2.11 -1.72
C ASP A 40 7.12 1.68 -1.20
N GLY A 41 7.78 0.87 -1.99
CA GLY A 41 9.07 0.29 -1.65
C GLY A 41 9.54 -0.63 -2.74
N LYS A 42 10.77 -1.12 -2.63
CA LYS A 42 11.38 -2.02 -3.60
C LYS A 42 12.29 -3.04 -2.90
N PRO A 43 12.53 -4.21 -3.51
CA PRO A 43 13.50 -5.16 -2.99
C PRO A 43 14.85 -4.49 -2.74
N ASP A 44 15.43 -4.74 -1.56
CA ASP A 44 16.76 -4.26 -1.23
C ASP A 44 17.79 -5.39 -1.43
N PRO A 45 18.70 -5.29 -2.41
CA PRO A 45 19.74 -6.30 -2.64
C PRO A 45 20.70 -6.47 -1.46
N ALA A 46 20.77 -5.49 -0.56
CA ALA A 46 21.61 -5.54 0.64
C ALA A 46 20.87 -6.10 1.86
N ALA A 47 19.56 -6.37 1.76
CA ALA A 47 18.79 -6.87 2.88
C ALA A 47 19.14 -8.32 3.24
N ALA A 48 18.94 -8.65 4.52
CA ALA A 48 19.19 -9.98 5.04
C ALA A 48 18.18 -11.01 4.53
N LYS A 49 16.95 -10.57 4.21
CA LYS A 49 15.88 -11.43 3.70
C LYS A 49 15.25 -10.87 2.44
N PRO A 50 14.76 -11.71 1.51
CA PRO A 50 14.11 -11.25 0.28
C PRO A 50 12.85 -10.39 0.50
N GLU A 51 12.13 -10.63 1.60
CA GLU A 51 10.93 -9.88 1.98
C GLU A 51 11.24 -8.51 2.64
N ASP A 52 12.50 -8.24 2.99
CA ASP A 52 12.91 -6.99 3.59
C ASP A 52 13.12 -5.96 2.46
N TRP A 53 12.08 -5.18 2.18
CA TRP A 53 12.09 -4.14 1.14
C TRP A 53 12.54 -2.81 1.70
N ALA A 54 13.29 -2.03 0.92
CA ALA A 54 13.56 -0.63 1.21
C ALA A 54 12.30 0.19 0.90
N LEU A 55 11.78 0.88 1.90
CA LEU A 55 10.63 1.79 1.74
C LEU A 55 11.06 3.04 0.97
N THR A 56 10.16 3.54 0.11
CA THR A 56 10.43 4.69 -0.75
C THR A 56 9.28 5.68 -0.72
N LEU A 57 9.51 6.89 -1.22
CA LEU A 57 8.40 7.79 -1.52
C LEU A 57 7.47 7.17 -2.57
N LEU A 58 6.19 7.58 -2.58
CA LEU A 58 5.21 7.02 -3.52
C LEU A 58 5.61 7.33 -4.96
N GLY A 59 5.71 6.27 -5.77
CA GLY A 59 6.08 6.31 -7.18
C GLY A 59 7.58 6.14 -7.44
N GLU A 60 8.38 5.89 -6.41
CA GLU A 60 9.83 5.62 -6.52
C GLU A 60 10.20 4.15 -6.25
N GLY A 61 9.20 3.35 -5.87
CA GLY A 61 9.35 1.93 -5.59
C GLY A 61 8.81 1.05 -6.71
N ALA A 62 8.58 -0.21 -6.36
CA ALA A 62 8.13 -1.26 -7.25
C ALA A 62 6.69 -1.73 -6.94
N VAL A 63 6.03 -1.13 -5.94
CA VAL A 63 4.64 -1.47 -5.64
C VAL A 63 3.76 -0.92 -6.77
N PRO A 64 2.87 -1.75 -7.38
CA PRO A 64 2.00 -1.31 -8.46
C PRO A 64 0.80 -0.50 -7.92
N VAL A 65 1.06 0.60 -7.22
CA VAL A 65 0.02 1.36 -6.48
C VAL A 65 -1.11 1.81 -7.39
N GLN A 66 -0.80 2.34 -8.58
CA GLN A 66 -1.84 2.79 -9.52
C GLN A 66 -2.77 1.67 -9.99
N GLU A 67 -2.23 0.47 -10.22
CA GLU A 67 -3.01 -0.72 -10.59
C GLU A 67 -3.92 -1.14 -9.44
N ILE A 68 -3.41 -1.13 -8.22
CA ILE A 68 -4.18 -1.43 -7.01
C ILE A 68 -5.31 -0.42 -6.81
N LEU A 69 -5.06 0.88 -7.03
CA LEU A 69 -6.09 1.91 -6.96
C LEU A 69 -7.20 1.69 -8.02
N SER A 70 -6.82 1.31 -9.24
CA SER A 70 -7.78 0.96 -10.29
C SER A 70 -8.59 -0.29 -9.93
N LEU A 71 -7.96 -1.30 -9.35
CA LEU A 71 -8.62 -2.53 -8.89
C LEU A 71 -9.63 -2.23 -7.77
N LEU A 72 -9.23 -1.44 -6.77
CA LEU A 72 -10.11 -1.02 -5.68
C LEU A 72 -11.34 -0.28 -6.22
N ARG A 73 -11.14 0.67 -7.15
CA ARG A 73 -12.25 1.40 -7.78
C ARG A 73 -13.17 0.48 -8.58
N ALA A 74 -12.61 -0.34 -9.48
CA ALA A 74 -13.39 -1.27 -10.29
C ALA A 74 -14.14 -2.30 -9.42
N GLY A 75 -13.57 -2.64 -8.27
CA GLY A 75 -14.14 -3.50 -7.25
C GLY A 75 -15.18 -2.85 -6.34
N GLY A 76 -15.49 -1.55 -6.52
CA GLY A 76 -16.48 -0.85 -5.72
C GLY A 76 -16.03 -0.53 -4.28
N TYR A 77 -14.72 -0.47 -4.03
CA TYR A 77 -14.20 -0.05 -2.73
C TYR A 77 -14.38 1.46 -2.55
N HIS A 78 -15.06 1.84 -1.48
CA HIS A 78 -15.33 3.23 -1.10
C HIS A 78 -14.82 3.59 0.31
N GLY A 79 -13.95 2.74 0.88
CA GLY A 79 -13.36 2.95 2.19
C GLY A 79 -12.19 3.94 2.18
N ILE A 80 -11.44 3.97 3.28
CA ILE A 80 -10.34 4.93 3.49
C ILE A 80 -9.04 4.35 2.94
N LEU A 81 -8.36 5.15 2.12
CA LEU A 81 -6.95 4.99 1.77
C LEU A 81 -6.10 5.80 2.76
N SER A 82 -5.22 5.13 3.49
CA SER A 82 -4.29 5.77 4.43
C SER A 82 -2.87 5.55 3.98
N VAL A 83 -2.07 6.61 3.89
CA VAL A 83 -0.63 6.45 3.67
C VAL A 83 0.00 5.94 4.96
N GLU A 84 0.92 4.98 4.85
CA GLU A 84 1.70 4.48 5.99
C GLU A 84 3.17 4.86 5.81
N TRP A 85 3.73 5.52 6.83
CA TRP A 85 5.13 5.95 6.84
C TRP A 85 5.79 5.60 8.17
N GLU A 86 6.83 4.78 8.13
CA GLU A 86 7.38 4.06 9.28
C GLU A 86 8.65 4.72 9.86
N LYS A 87 8.77 6.05 9.73
CA LYS A 87 9.96 6.84 10.13
C LYS A 87 10.44 6.57 11.57
N HIS A 88 9.53 6.31 12.51
CA HIS A 88 9.90 6.01 13.89
C HIS A 88 10.83 4.79 14.02
N TRP A 89 10.60 3.78 13.18
CA TRP A 89 11.37 2.53 13.18
C TRP A 89 12.52 2.54 12.16
N HIS A 90 12.44 3.42 11.17
CA HIS A 90 13.38 3.55 10.06
C HIS A 90 13.96 4.98 9.98
N PRO A 91 14.99 5.30 10.79
CA PRO A 91 15.56 6.64 10.86
C PRO A 91 16.13 7.15 9.53
N GLU A 92 16.47 6.25 8.62
CA GLU A 92 16.98 6.54 7.28
C GLU A 92 15.93 7.13 6.33
N LEU A 93 14.64 6.93 6.62
CA LEU A 93 13.57 7.45 5.79
C LEU A 93 13.49 8.96 5.83
N ALA A 94 12.94 9.56 4.77
CA ALA A 94 12.62 10.97 4.75
C ALA A 94 11.73 11.36 5.95
N GLU A 95 11.93 12.58 6.47
CA GLU A 95 11.09 13.10 7.55
C GLU A 95 9.60 13.17 7.15
N PRO A 96 8.65 13.05 8.10
CA PRO A 96 7.22 13.05 7.78
C PRO A 96 6.76 14.31 7.04
N GLU A 97 7.39 15.45 7.29
CA GLU A 97 7.15 16.74 6.62
C GLU A 97 7.51 16.72 5.14
N VAL A 98 8.32 15.75 4.70
CA VAL A 98 8.64 15.51 3.29
C VAL A 98 7.72 14.41 2.74
N ALA A 99 7.65 13.27 3.43
CA ALA A 99 6.95 12.10 2.92
C ALA A 99 5.43 12.29 2.85
N LEU A 100 4.79 12.75 3.93
CA LEU A 100 3.32 12.82 4.00
C LEU A 100 2.71 13.81 2.99
N PRO A 101 3.27 15.03 2.80
CA PRO A 101 2.78 15.92 1.74
C PRO A 101 2.97 15.32 0.34
N GLN A 102 4.14 14.73 0.07
CA GLN A 102 4.43 14.11 -1.23
C GLN A 102 3.46 12.95 -1.51
N HIS A 103 3.21 12.08 -0.53
CA HIS A 103 2.29 10.95 -0.71
C HIS A 103 0.85 11.43 -0.96
N ALA A 104 0.41 12.47 -0.24
CA ALA A 104 -0.92 13.03 -0.40
C ALA A 104 -1.10 13.69 -1.78
N GLU A 105 -0.09 14.42 -2.28
CA GLU A 105 -0.08 14.97 -3.64
C GLU A 105 -0.17 13.84 -4.67
N ARG A 106 0.73 12.86 -4.59
CA ARG A 106 0.79 11.77 -5.56
C ARG A 106 -0.49 10.91 -5.59
N LEU A 107 -1.07 10.62 -4.43
CA LEU A 107 -2.35 9.91 -4.36
C LEU A 107 -3.49 10.71 -5.01
N ARG A 108 -3.56 12.03 -4.80
CA ARG A 108 -4.58 12.86 -5.45
C ARG A 108 -4.40 12.87 -6.96
N GLU A 109 -3.17 12.98 -7.45
CA GLU A 109 -2.87 12.90 -8.88
C GLU A 109 -3.35 11.58 -9.49
N TRP A 110 -2.98 10.45 -8.89
CA TRP A 110 -3.38 9.13 -9.37
C TRP A 110 -4.88 8.88 -9.30
N MET A 111 -5.55 9.39 -8.26
CA MET A 111 -7.00 9.27 -8.11
C MET A 111 -7.78 10.17 -9.06
N ALA A 112 -7.20 11.28 -9.52
CA ALA A 112 -7.80 12.20 -10.49
C ALA A 112 -7.61 11.74 -11.94
N ALA A 113 -6.54 11.00 -12.23
CA ALA A 113 -6.23 10.46 -13.55
C ALA A 113 -7.01 9.17 -13.92
N GLN A 114 -7.92 8.73 -13.06
CA GLN A 114 -8.73 7.50 -13.18
C GLN A 114 -10.22 7.80 -13.02
#